data_AF-A0A942B500-F1
#
_entry.id   AF-A0A942B500-F1
#
_cell.length_a   1.000
_cell.length_b   1.000
_cell.length_c   1.000
_cell.angle_alpha   90.00
_cell.angle_beta   90.00
_cell.angle_gamma   90.00
#
_symmetry.space_group_name_H-M   'P 1'
#
loop_
_entity.id
_entity.type
_entity.pdbx_description
1 polymer ?
#
loop_
_entity_poly.entity_id
_entity_poly.type
_entity_poly.pdbx_seq_one_letter_code
_entity_poly.pdbx_strand_id
1 'polypeptide(L)'
;MSKWWNEKRTKAELEAYLAIGTATGSAEPQKIDETVADVRVLLNRWSDANSSEKMDDRPRSALGRFVALCALVFIAGSDRAIRSEVVSEGEKAAIAQQNIDRLQASPRGEDRIKQQVVELLTRMDTPAPGRAARSPARTPMVFQISRNRPASAAIARSVPTVKADAARRLFDVDFRDINWAVVDSGIKTDHPAFNPTTVKHTYDFTFYREIVDLGNEDDAVRTANLATIKAARGGRLPNGANTKLKKIAKACVDGLPLRSDLIEEFVDLGDAPRLPRSEHGTHVAGIIGACRAGPNTDEPPDPDADGTGVDNANGMCPGIGLYDFRILGASSSDTEFAVIAALQFIRNKNEQAGFLEIKGVNMSLAIPHDVRNYACGGTPVCVESERLVDSGVVVVAAAGNFGYQQTTVNGQAFNNYIAFSITDPGNAERVITVGSTHRYAPFTYGISYFSSRGPTGDGRLKPDLVAPGERIYAPVLGDSWDFLDGTSMAAPHVSGAAALLMARYPELIGKPDKIKRILCESATDLGRERSFQGHGILDVLRALQSQ
;
A
#
# COMPACT_ATOMS: atom_id res chain seq x y z
N MET A 1 -15.35 -26.97 -22.54
CA MET A 1 -15.77 -26.96 -21.11
C MET A 1 -14.60 -27.38 -20.24
N SER A 2 -14.51 -26.86 -19.02
CA SER A 2 -13.39 -27.06 -18.08
C SER A 2 -13.30 -28.50 -17.54
N LYS A 3 -12.13 -28.89 -17.00
CA LYS A 3 -11.85 -30.24 -16.45
C LYS A 3 -12.94 -30.77 -15.51
N TRP A 4 -13.50 -29.90 -14.66
CA TRP A 4 -14.52 -30.29 -13.67
C TRP A 4 -15.86 -30.72 -14.27
N TRP A 5 -16.23 -30.23 -15.47
CA TRP A 5 -17.51 -30.58 -16.11
C TRP A 5 -17.54 -32.02 -16.62
N ASN A 6 -16.36 -32.59 -16.87
CA ASN A 6 -16.20 -33.95 -17.38
C ASN A 6 -15.91 -34.96 -16.27
N GLU A 7 -15.95 -34.55 -15.00
CA GLU A 7 -15.79 -35.47 -13.87
C GLU A 7 -16.98 -36.43 -13.77
N LYS A 8 -16.71 -37.71 -13.49
CA LYS A 8 -17.72 -38.76 -13.39
C LYS A 8 -18.83 -38.42 -12.38
N ARG A 9 -18.47 -37.76 -11.26
CA ARG A 9 -19.41 -37.29 -10.25
C ARG A 9 -20.36 -36.22 -10.78
N THR A 10 -19.83 -35.26 -11.54
CA THR A 10 -20.61 -34.17 -12.14
C THR A 10 -21.53 -34.66 -13.23
N LYS A 11 -21.11 -35.66 -14.03
CA LYS A 11 -21.96 -36.32 -15.02
C LYS A 11 -23.12 -37.10 -14.42
N ALA A 12 -22.86 -37.91 -13.37
CA ALA A 12 -23.94 -38.60 -12.64
C ALA A 12 -24.92 -37.61 -11.98
N GLU A 13 -24.40 -36.49 -11.49
CA GLU A 13 -25.24 -35.44 -10.92
C GLU A 13 -26.09 -34.71 -11.96
N LEU A 14 -25.55 -34.51 -13.18
CA LEU A 14 -26.24 -33.91 -14.31
C LEU A 14 -27.40 -34.80 -14.78
N GLU A 15 -27.22 -36.12 -14.82
CA GLU A 15 -28.29 -37.08 -15.13
C GLU A 15 -29.47 -36.94 -14.15
N ALA A 16 -29.20 -36.76 -12.86
CA ALA A 16 -30.23 -36.53 -11.84
C ALA A 16 -31.00 -35.21 -12.03
N TYR A 17 -30.39 -34.19 -12.66
CA TYR A 17 -31.05 -32.94 -13.03
C TYR A 17 -31.81 -33.03 -14.36
N LEU A 18 -31.41 -33.92 -15.27
CA LEU A 18 -32.00 -34.12 -16.60
C LEU A 18 -33.13 -35.16 -16.63
N ALA A 19 -33.30 -35.94 -15.57
CA ALA A 19 -34.35 -36.95 -15.43
C ALA A 19 -35.76 -36.33 -15.26
N ILE A 20 -36.25 -35.61 -16.28
CA ILE A 20 -37.65 -35.18 -16.35
C ILE A 20 -38.50 -36.40 -16.75
N GLY A 21 -39.25 -36.94 -15.79
CA GLY A 21 -40.52 -37.63 -16.11
C GLY A 21 -40.43 -39.03 -16.70
N THR A 22 -39.54 -39.91 -16.22
CA THR A 22 -39.60 -41.36 -16.54
C THR A 22 -39.43 -42.26 -15.32
N ALA A 23 -40.25 -42.05 -14.29
CA ALA A 23 -40.54 -43.09 -13.31
C ALA A 23 -41.96 -42.90 -12.76
N THR A 24 -42.88 -43.71 -13.26
CA THR A 24 -44.18 -43.94 -12.63
C THR A 24 -43.97 -44.42 -11.19
N GLY A 25 -44.29 -43.58 -10.20
CA GLY A 25 -44.63 -44.04 -8.84
C GLY A 25 -43.68 -43.74 -7.67
N SER A 26 -42.61 -42.96 -7.82
CA SER A 26 -41.80 -42.52 -6.66
C SER A 26 -42.12 -41.07 -6.28
N ALA A 27 -42.63 -40.87 -5.06
CA ALA A 27 -42.91 -39.55 -4.47
C ALA A 27 -41.63 -38.85 -3.95
N GLU A 28 -40.52 -38.94 -4.67
CA GLU A 28 -39.31 -38.15 -4.38
C GLU A 28 -39.25 -36.92 -5.31
N PRO A 29 -39.10 -35.70 -4.76
CA PRO A 29 -39.01 -34.50 -5.59
C PRO A 29 -37.77 -34.55 -6.49
N GLN A 30 -37.91 -34.19 -7.77
CA GLN A 30 -36.78 -34.15 -8.69
C GLN A 30 -35.81 -33.06 -8.22
N LYS A 31 -34.51 -33.28 -8.36
CA LYS A 31 -33.47 -32.35 -7.89
C LYS A 31 -33.59 -30.93 -8.46
N ILE A 32 -34.19 -30.81 -9.65
CA ILE A 32 -34.51 -29.52 -10.25
C ILE A 32 -35.68 -28.82 -9.56
N ASP A 33 -36.68 -29.56 -9.09
CA ASP A 33 -37.81 -29.02 -8.33
C ASP A 33 -37.33 -28.45 -7.00
N GLU A 34 -36.47 -29.18 -6.29
CA GLU A 34 -35.81 -28.71 -5.07
C GLU A 34 -35.03 -27.40 -5.35
N THR A 35 -34.22 -27.41 -6.41
CA THR A 35 -33.38 -26.25 -6.74
C THR A 35 -34.20 -25.01 -7.09
N VAL A 36 -35.31 -25.15 -7.82
CA VAL A 36 -36.20 -24.04 -8.16
C VAL A 36 -37.00 -23.56 -6.94
N ALA A 37 -37.42 -24.46 -6.06
CA ALA A 37 -38.08 -24.10 -4.80
C ALA A 37 -37.16 -23.30 -3.88
N ASP A 38 -35.89 -23.69 -3.77
CA ASP A 38 -34.93 -22.97 -2.94
C ASP A 38 -34.56 -21.60 -3.49
N VAL A 39 -34.45 -21.47 -4.81
CA VAL A 39 -34.25 -20.18 -5.48
C VAL A 39 -35.42 -19.24 -5.19
N ARG A 40 -36.64 -19.75 -5.07
CA ARG A 40 -37.80 -18.96 -4.64
C ARG A 40 -37.67 -18.48 -3.19
N VAL A 41 -37.32 -19.36 -2.25
CA VAL A 41 -37.12 -18.98 -0.84
C VAL A 41 -36.05 -17.88 -0.73
N LEU A 42 -34.97 -18.01 -1.50
CA LEU A 42 -33.90 -17.01 -1.59
C LEU A 42 -34.43 -15.65 -2.09
N LEU A 43 -35.24 -15.65 -3.16
CA LEU A 43 -35.84 -14.44 -3.71
C LEU A 43 -36.83 -13.78 -2.74
N ASN A 44 -37.67 -14.56 -2.06
CA ASN A 44 -38.61 -14.07 -1.05
C ASN A 44 -37.87 -13.35 0.09
N ARG A 45 -36.75 -13.91 0.57
CA ARG A 45 -35.92 -13.28 1.62
C ARG A 45 -35.21 -12.00 1.16
N TRP A 46 -34.90 -11.88 -0.13
CA TRP A 46 -34.35 -10.64 -0.69
C TRP A 46 -35.38 -9.53 -0.82
N SER A 47 -36.67 -9.88 -0.93
CA SER A 47 -37.76 -8.93 -1.09
C SER A 47 -38.39 -8.52 0.25
N ASP A 48 -38.46 -9.45 1.22
CA ASP A 48 -38.91 -9.19 2.59
C ASP A 48 -37.85 -9.64 3.61
N ALA A 49 -37.17 -8.67 4.21
CA ALA A 49 -36.14 -8.88 5.23
C ALA A 49 -36.68 -9.52 6.53
N ASN A 50 -38.00 -9.51 6.75
CA ASN A 50 -38.65 -10.13 7.91
C ASN A 50 -39.20 -11.55 7.63
N SER A 51 -38.95 -12.11 6.44
CA SER A 51 -39.40 -13.46 6.10
C SER A 51 -38.83 -14.52 7.06
N SER A 52 -39.72 -15.37 7.59
CA SER A 52 -39.40 -16.47 8.51
C SER A 52 -39.12 -17.80 7.80
N GLU A 53 -39.13 -17.83 6.46
CA GLU A 53 -38.81 -19.02 5.68
C GLU A 53 -37.33 -19.40 5.86
N LYS A 54 -37.09 -20.60 6.42
CA LYS A 54 -35.73 -21.13 6.60
C LYS A 54 -35.21 -21.68 5.27
N MET A 55 -34.04 -21.19 4.85
CA MET A 55 -33.31 -21.79 3.75
C MET A 55 -32.67 -23.09 4.24
N ASP A 56 -32.67 -24.10 3.38
CA ASP A 56 -32.04 -25.37 3.68
C ASP A 56 -30.50 -25.23 3.67
N ASP A 57 -29.88 -25.45 4.83
CA ASP A 57 -28.43 -25.31 5.03
C ASP A 57 -27.61 -26.49 4.48
N ARG A 58 -28.24 -27.44 3.75
CA ARG A 58 -27.52 -28.55 3.12
C ARG A 58 -26.46 -28.05 2.12
N PRO A 59 -25.21 -28.52 2.21
CA PRO A 59 -24.13 -28.06 1.33
C PRO A 59 -24.38 -28.48 -0.13
N ARG A 60 -24.49 -27.49 -1.03
CA ARG A 60 -24.67 -27.74 -2.47
C ARG A 60 -23.38 -28.07 -3.19
N SER A 61 -23.48 -29.01 -4.11
CA SER A 61 -22.43 -29.30 -5.08
C SER A 61 -22.12 -28.08 -5.98
N ALA A 62 -21.03 -28.17 -6.74
CA ALA A 62 -20.68 -27.15 -7.73
C ALA A 62 -21.74 -27.07 -8.85
N LEU A 63 -22.25 -28.22 -9.32
CA LEU A 63 -23.30 -28.26 -10.33
C LEU A 63 -24.62 -27.71 -9.79
N GLY A 64 -25.03 -28.07 -8.57
CA GLY A 64 -26.27 -27.56 -7.98
C GLY A 64 -26.27 -26.04 -7.78
N ARG A 65 -25.11 -25.44 -7.45
CA ARG A 65 -24.96 -23.97 -7.41
C ARG A 65 -25.04 -23.34 -8.80
N PHE A 66 -24.45 -23.98 -9.81
CA PHE A 66 -24.54 -23.53 -11.20
C PHE A 66 -25.99 -23.57 -11.72
N VAL A 67 -26.72 -24.66 -11.46
CA VAL A 67 -28.14 -24.81 -11.84
C VAL A 67 -29.02 -23.75 -11.15
N ALA A 68 -28.80 -23.50 -9.85
CA ALA A 68 -29.51 -22.45 -9.11
C ALA A 68 -29.27 -21.05 -9.71
N LEU A 69 -28.02 -20.75 -10.12
CA LEU A 69 -27.70 -19.50 -10.79
C LEU A 69 -28.38 -19.39 -12.17
N CYS A 70 -28.40 -20.46 -12.96
CA CYS A 70 -29.12 -20.46 -14.24
C CYS A 70 -30.61 -20.18 -14.04
N ALA A 71 -31.24 -20.79 -13.04
CA ALA A 71 -32.65 -20.52 -12.69
C ALA A 71 -32.87 -19.04 -12.33
N LEU A 72 -32.01 -18.46 -11.48
CA LEU A 72 -32.04 -17.02 -11.13
C LEU A 72 -31.89 -16.11 -12.36
N VAL A 73 -30.98 -16.45 -13.28
CA VAL A 73 -30.76 -15.66 -14.51
C VAL A 73 -31.95 -15.75 -15.46
N PHE A 74 -32.59 -16.91 -15.61
CA PHE A 74 -33.80 -17.04 -16.41
C PHE A 74 -34.98 -16.28 -15.80
N ILE A 75 -35.08 -16.29 -14.47
CA ILE A 75 -36.02 -15.47 -13.70
C ILE A 75 -35.80 -13.98 -14.00
N ALA A 76 -34.56 -13.50 -13.89
CA ALA A 76 -34.22 -12.09 -14.10
C ALA A 76 -34.29 -11.65 -15.58
N GLY A 77 -33.97 -12.54 -16.52
CA GLY A 77 -33.84 -12.27 -17.96
C GLY A 77 -35.14 -12.33 -18.77
N SER A 78 -36.29 -12.53 -18.11
CA SER A 78 -37.59 -12.61 -18.77
C SER A 78 -38.14 -11.25 -19.24
N ASP A 79 -37.47 -10.14 -18.90
CA ASP A 79 -37.91 -8.79 -19.22
C ASP A 79 -37.14 -8.17 -20.39
N ARG A 80 -37.86 -7.77 -21.45
CA ARG A 80 -37.29 -7.03 -22.59
C ARG A 80 -36.90 -5.59 -22.19
N ALA A 81 -37.29 -5.11 -21.01
CA ALA A 81 -37.03 -3.74 -20.56
C ALA A 81 -35.62 -3.53 -19.94
N ILE A 82 -34.87 -4.58 -19.62
CA ILE A 82 -33.53 -4.47 -19.00
C ILE A 82 -32.48 -4.30 -20.11
N ARG A 83 -32.54 -3.18 -20.83
CA ARG A 83 -31.50 -2.80 -21.81
C ARG A 83 -31.06 -1.34 -21.80
N SER A 84 -31.53 -0.51 -20.86
CA SER A 84 -31.03 0.87 -20.73
C SER A 84 -30.78 1.26 -19.28
N GLU A 85 -29.53 1.66 -19.03
CA GLU A 85 -28.96 2.59 -18.04
C GLU A 85 -29.43 2.63 -16.57
N VAL A 86 -28.43 2.89 -15.72
CA VAL A 86 -28.38 3.18 -14.27
C VAL A 86 -29.73 3.20 -13.54
N VAL A 87 -29.97 2.15 -12.75
CA VAL A 87 -31.16 1.98 -11.90
C VAL A 87 -30.76 2.13 -10.43
N SER A 88 -31.49 2.95 -9.67
CA SER A 88 -31.22 3.20 -8.24
C SER A 88 -31.50 1.97 -7.35
N GLU A 89 -30.92 1.91 -6.15
CA GLU A 89 -31.15 0.81 -5.18
C GLU A 89 -32.64 0.54 -4.88
N GLY A 90 -33.45 1.60 -4.75
CA GLY A 90 -34.89 1.47 -4.49
C GLY A 90 -35.69 0.89 -5.66
N GLU A 91 -35.27 1.17 -6.90
CA GLU A 91 -35.91 0.63 -8.10
C GLU A 91 -35.51 -0.83 -8.34
N LYS A 92 -34.31 -1.26 -7.94
CA LYS A 92 -33.89 -2.67 -8.00
C LYS A 92 -34.77 -3.56 -7.10
N ALA A 93 -35.12 -3.08 -5.90
CA ALA A 93 -36.01 -3.79 -4.99
C ALA A 93 -37.43 -3.91 -5.55
N ALA A 94 -37.94 -2.83 -6.18
CA ALA A 94 -39.25 -2.85 -6.84
C ALA A 94 -39.28 -3.78 -8.07
N ILE A 95 -38.22 -3.82 -8.88
CA ILE A 95 -38.08 -4.74 -10.02
C ILE A 95 -37.96 -6.19 -9.55
N ALA A 96 -37.19 -6.44 -8.47
CA ALA A 96 -37.10 -7.75 -7.85
C ALA A 96 -38.47 -8.24 -7.34
N GLN A 97 -39.21 -7.37 -6.64
CA GLN A 97 -40.57 -7.66 -6.19
C GLN A 97 -41.51 -7.94 -7.36
N GLN A 98 -41.48 -7.13 -8.41
CA GLN A 98 -42.33 -7.31 -9.60
C GLN A 98 -42.04 -8.64 -10.33
N ASN A 99 -40.78 -9.07 -10.35
CA ASN A 99 -40.38 -10.36 -10.91
C ASN A 99 -40.85 -11.53 -10.02
N ILE A 100 -40.78 -11.38 -8.70
CA ILE A 100 -41.27 -12.37 -7.73
C ILE A 100 -42.79 -12.52 -7.83
N ASP A 101 -43.53 -11.41 -7.87
CA ASP A 101 -45.00 -11.40 -7.96
C ASP A 101 -45.49 -12.07 -9.25
N ARG A 102 -44.79 -11.85 -10.38
CA ARG A 102 -45.09 -12.52 -11.68
C ARG A 102 -44.86 -14.03 -11.64
N LEU A 103 -43.83 -14.49 -10.93
CA LEU A 103 -43.56 -15.92 -10.75
C LEU A 103 -44.62 -16.57 -9.86
N GLN A 104 -45.03 -15.89 -8.80
CA GLN A 104 -46.05 -16.37 -7.87
C GLN A 104 -47.45 -16.36 -8.48
N ALA A 105 -47.74 -15.43 -9.40
CA ALA A 105 -49.05 -15.31 -10.06
C ALA A 105 -49.31 -16.32 -11.20
N SER A 106 -48.31 -17.11 -11.63
CA SER A 106 -48.49 -18.09 -12.71
C SER A 106 -47.93 -19.47 -12.35
N PRO A 107 -48.79 -20.49 -12.15
CA PRO A 107 -48.35 -21.89 -12.02
C PRO A 107 -47.49 -22.37 -13.20
N ARG A 108 -47.59 -21.71 -14.37
CA ARG A 108 -46.80 -22.02 -15.57
C ARG A 108 -45.40 -21.39 -15.57
N GLY A 109 -45.08 -20.49 -14.64
CA GLY A 109 -43.79 -19.79 -14.55
C GLY A 109 -42.66 -20.71 -14.10
N GLU A 110 -42.91 -21.51 -13.06
CA GLU A 110 -41.94 -22.48 -12.53
C GLU A 110 -41.63 -23.58 -13.54
N ASP A 111 -42.67 -24.15 -14.16
CA ASP A 111 -42.51 -25.21 -15.16
C ASP A 111 -41.72 -24.71 -16.37
N ARG A 112 -41.92 -23.45 -16.77
CA ARG A 112 -41.14 -22.82 -17.83
C ARG A 112 -39.67 -22.65 -17.45
N ILE A 113 -39.35 -22.25 -16.22
CA ILE A 113 -37.96 -22.11 -15.75
C ILE A 113 -37.30 -23.48 -15.67
N LYS A 114 -37.99 -24.49 -15.14
CA LYS A 114 -37.51 -25.88 -15.12
C LYS A 114 -37.19 -26.36 -16.54
N GLN A 115 -38.09 -26.14 -17.49
CA GLN A 115 -37.88 -26.50 -18.89
C GLN A 115 -36.69 -25.76 -19.52
N GLN A 116 -36.54 -24.45 -19.29
CA GLN A 116 -35.42 -23.68 -19.83
C GLN A 116 -34.07 -24.10 -19.23
N VAL A 117 -34.05 -24.41 -17.94
CA VAL A 117 -32.85 -24.91 -17.26
C VAL A 117 -32.50 -26.31 -17.77
N VAL A 118 -33.45 -27.22 -17.91
CA VAL A 118 -33.17 -28.56 -18.48
C VAL A 118 -32.76 -28.47 -19.95
N GLU A 119 -33.40 -27.62 -20.75
CA GLU A 119 -33.01 -27.42 -22.15
C GLU A 119 -31.57 -26.89 -22.24
N LEU A 120 -31.20 -25.94 -21.39
CA LEU A 120 -29.83 -25.43 -21.29
C LEU A 120 -28.84 -26.53 -20.92
N LEU A 121 -29.14 -27.30 -19.87
CA LEU A 121 -28.29 -28.41 -19.41
C LEU A 121 -28.15 -29.49 -20.49
N THR A 122 -29.23 -29.81 -21.20
CA THR A 122 -29.25 -30.77 -22.32
C THR A 122 -28.39 -30.27 -23.49
N ARG A 123 -28.47 -28.98 -23.84
CA ARG A 123 -27.62 -28.35 -24.86
C ARG A 123 -26.14 -28.28 -24.47
N MET A 124 -25.86 -28.18 -23.17
CA MET A 124 -24.48 -28.24 -22.66
C MET A 124 -23.95 -29.68 -22.65
N ASP A 125 -24.80 -30.68 -22.49
CA ASP A 125 -24.40 -32.10 -22.46
C ASP A 125 -24.29 -32.74 -23.85
N THR A 126 -25.13 -32.31 -24.80
CA THR A 126 -25.13 -32.83 -26.17
C THR A 126 -24.17 -32.05 -27.08
N PRO A 127 -23.12 -32.68 -27.64
CA PRO A 127 -22.44 -32.11 -28.78
C PRO A 127 -23.39 -32.17 -29.99
N ALA A 128 -23.78 -31.02 -30.53
CA ALA A 128 -24.69 -30.95 -31.67
C ALA A 128 -24.19 -31.82 -32.86
N PRO A 129 -25.01 -32.71 -33.44
CA PRO A 129 -24.62 -33.44 -34.64
C PRO A 129 -24.53 -32.46 -35.81
N GLY A 130 -23.37 -32.39 -36.47
CA GLY A 130 -23.26 -31.81 -37.82
C GLY A 130 -22.98 -30.32 -37.94
N ARG A 131 -22.49 -29.62 -36.91
CA ARG A 131 -21.86 -28.29 -37.12
C ARG A 131 -20.35 -28.43 -37.22
N ALA A 132 -19.85 -28.36 -38.46
CA ALA A 132 -18.46 -28.07 -38.78
C ALA A 132 -17.93 -26.93 -37.89
N ALA A 133 -16.69 -27.06 -37.46
CA ALA A 133 -15.97 -26.13 -36.59
C ALA A 133 -16.25 -24.67 -36.98
N ARG A 134 -17.17 -24.02 -36.25
CA ARG A 134 -17.35 -22.58 -36.33
C ARG A 134 -16.11 -21.96 -35.70
N SER A 135 -15.34 -21.27 -36.54
CA SER A 135 -14.23 -20.40 -36.16
C SER A 135 -14.58 -19.62 -34.89
N PRO A 136 -13.70 -19.56 -33.88
CA PRO A 136 -14.02 -18.92 -32.61
C PRO A 136 -14.44 -17.47 -32.88
N ALA A 137 -15.63 -17.11 -32.43
CA ALA A 137 -16.12 -15.75 -32.52
C ALA A 137 -15.05 -14.81 -31.95
N ARG A 138 -14.59 -13.89 -32.80
CA ARG A 138 -13.70 -12.80 -32.40
C ARG A 138 -14.35 -12.08 -31.23
N THR A 139 -13.59 -11.93 -30.15
CA THR A 139 -13.88 -11.25 -28.88
C THR A 139 -14.56 -12.12 -27.80
N PRO A 140 -13.81 -12.65 -26.82
CA PRO A 140 -14.41 -13.12 -25.57
C PRO A 140 -14.98 -11.91 -24.81
N MET A 141 -16.30 -11.84 -24.63
CA MET A 141 -16.96 -10.75 -23.89
C MET A 141 -16.79 -10.87 -22.37
N VAL A 142 -16.17 -11.95 -21.88
CA VAL A 142 -15.84 -12.14 -20.47
C VAL A 142 -14.37 -12.52 -20.40
N PHE A 143 -13.55 -11.57 -19.94
CA PHE A 143 -12.11 -11.75 -19.87
C PHE A 143 -11.67 -12.43 -18.56
N GLN A 144 -12.43 -12.23 -17.48
CA GLN A 144 -12.14 -12.81 -16.17
C GLN A 144 -13.42 -12.87 -15.32
N ILE A 145 -13.65 -13.99 -14.65
CA ILE A 145 -14.63 -14.12 -13.56
C ILE A 145 -13.82 -14.43 -12.31
N SER A 146 -13.81 -13.51 -11.35
CA SER A 146 -13.22 -13.74 -10.03
C SER A 146 -14.31 -14.21 -9.08
N ARG A 147 -14.05 -15.28 -8.33
CA ARG A 147 -14.94 -15.71 -7.23
C ARG A 147 -14.93 -14.62 -6.15
N ASN A 148 -16.08 -14.36 -5.52
CA ASN A 148 -16.11 -13.72 -4.21
C ASN A 148 -15.18 -14.53 -3.29
N ARG A 149 -14.13 -13.87 -2.80
CA ARG A 149 -13.21 -14.48 -1.84
C ARG A 149 -13.92 -14.48 -0.49
N PRO A 150 -13.80 -15.55 0.33
CA PRO A 150 -14.20 -15.45 1.72
C PRO A 150 -13.46 -14.26 2.34
N ALA A 151 -14.20 -13.30 2.87
CA ALA A 151 -13.64 -12.22 3.67
C ALA A 151 -13.22 -12.84 5.00
N SER A 152 -11.92 -12.96 5.22
CA SER A 152 -11.36 -13.15 6.56
C SER A 152 -11.07 -11.78 7.15
N ALA A 153 -11.11 -11.66 8.48
CA ALA A 153 -10.61 -10.50 9.18
C ALA A 153 -9.23 -10.10 8.63
N ALA A 154 -9.04 -8.80 8.46
CA ALA A 154 -7.88 -8.23 7.83
C ALA A 154 -6.68 -8.39 8.79
N ILE A 155 -5.99 -9.53 8.76
CA ILE A 155 -4.84 -9.77 9.63
C ILE A 155 -3.79 -8.66 9.40
N ALA A 156 -3.45 -7.92 10.45
CA ALA A 156 -2.51 -6.80 10.44
C ALA A 156 -1.04 -7.27 10.52
N ARG A 157 -0.62 -8.13 9.58
CA ARG A 157 0.73 -8.71 9.55
C ARG A 157 1.51 -8.14 8.38
N SER A 158 2.25 -7.05 8.58
CA SER A 158 3.26 -6.56 7.62
C SER A 158 4.68 -6.92 8.09
N VAL A 159 4.99 -6.65 9.36
CA VAL A 159 6.28 -6.99 9.99
C VAL A 159 6.55 -8.52 9.98
N PRO A 160 5.58 -9.40 10.27
CA PRO A 160 5.79 -10.85 10.15
C PRO A 160 5.97 -11.34 8.71
N THR A 161 5.42 -10.64 7.72
CA THR A 161 5.54 -11.03 6.30
C THR A 161 6.99 -10.94 5.82
N VAL A 162 7.72 -9.95 6.32
CA VAL A 162 9.16 -9.80 6.08
C VAL A 162 10.02 -10.48 7.14
N LYS A 163 9.40 -11.23 8.05
CA LYS A 163 10.03 -12.08 9.09
C LYS A 163 10.86 -11.29 10.11
N ALA A 164 10.55 -10.01 10.32
CA ALA A 164 11.31 -9.14 11.22
C ALA A 164 11.01 -9.37 12.71
N ASP A 165 9.80 -9.80 13.04
CA ASP A 165 9.44 -10.26 14.40
C ASP A 165 10.22 -11.53 14.78
N ALA A 166 10.29 -12.51 13.87
CA ALA A 166 11.08 -13.72 14.06
C ALA A 166 12.56 -13.41 14.20
N ALA A 167 13.11 -12.55 13.34
CA ALA A 167 14.48 -12.07 13.41
C ALA A 167 14.82 -11.42 14.77
N ARG A 168 14.00 -10.47 15.23
CA ARG A 168 14.19 -9.81 16.54
C ARG A 168 14.22 -10.81 17.69
N ARG A 169 13.27 -11.74 17.71
CA ARG A 169 13.17 -12.77 18.76
C ARG A 169 14.35 -13.74 18.73
N LEU A 170 14.84 -14.09 17.55
CA LEU A 170 15.93 -15.06 17.40
C LEU A 170 17.30 -14.47 17.74
N PHE A 171 17.53 -13.21 17.38
CA PHE A 171 18.86 -12.58 17.47
C PHE A 171 19.01 -11.57 18.62
N ASP A 172 17.96 -11.32 19.40
CA ASP A 172 17.93 -10.42 20.57
C ASP A 172 18.62 -9.07 20.28
N VAL A 173 18.09 -8.35 19.29
CA VAL A 173 18.73 -7.18 18.71
C VAL A 173 18.33 -5.90 19.47
N ASP A 174 19.33 -5.13 19.91
CA ASP A 174 19.15 -3.84 20.57
C ASP A 174 19.33 -2.67 19.60
N PHE A 175 18.38 -1.73 19.60
CA PHE A 175 18.36 -0.58 18.67
C PHE A 175 18.76 0.75 19.32
N ARG A 176 19.10 0.78 20.62
CA ARG A 176 19.32 2.02 21.36
C ARG A 176 20.40 2.93 20.76
N ASP A 177 21.40 2.35 20.10
CA ASP A 177 22.51 3.07 19.47
C ASP A 177 22.31 3.33 17.96
N ILE A 178 21.17 2.90 17.40
CA ILE A 178 20.82 3.14 16.01
C ILE A 178 19.90 4.35 15.93
N ASN A 179 20.36 5.40 15.23
CA ASN A 179 19.53 6.55 14.89
C ASN A 179 19.23 6.57 13.39
N TRP A 180 17.99 6.88 13.07
CA TRP A 180 17.47 6.90 11.70
C TRP A 180 16.70 8.19 11.43
N ALA A 181 16.97 8.83 10.31
CA ALA A 181 16.23 10.01 9.89
C ALA A 181 14.98 9.63 9.10
N VAL A 182 13.87 10.31 9.38
CA VAL A 182 12.65 10.27 8.58
C VAL A 182 12.50 11.63 7.93
N VAL A 183 12.74 11.68 6.61
CA VAL A 183 12.65 12.91 5.81
C VAL A 183 11.28 12.92 5.12
N ASP A 184 10.32 13.60 5.75
CA ASP A 184 8.89 13.47 5.43
C ASP A 184 8.07 14.72 5.86
N SER A 185 6.76 14.56 6.13
CA SER A 185 5.82 15.61 6.54
C SER A 185 5.91 16.02 8.01
N GLY A 186 6.59 15.22 8.82
CA GLY A 186 6.71 15.37 10.27
C GLY A 186 6.17 14.18 11.06
N ILE A 187 6.72 14.02 12.27
CA ILE A 187 6.31 13.01 13.25
C ILE A 187 5.54 13.69 14.38
N LYS A 188 4.40 13.12 14.80
CA LYS A 188 3.75 13.45 16.07
C LYS A 188 4.57 12.83 17.19
N THR A 189 5.45 13.63 17.78
CA THR A 189 6.48 13.16 18.72
C THR A 189 5.94 12.66 20.05
N ASP A 190 4.76 13.13 20.45
CA ASP A 190 4.05 12.77 21.69
C ASP A 190 2.98 11.68 21.47
N HIS A 191 2.96 11.02 20.30
CA HIS A 191 2.05 9.91 20.05
C HIS A 191 2.34 8.73 20.99
N PRO A 192 1.33 8.07 21.62
CA PRO A 192 1.52 6.97 22.56
C PRO A 192 2.26 5.73 22.02
N ALA A 193 2.37 5.63 20.70
CA ALA A 193 3.11 4.58 20.00
C ALA A 193 4.63 4.81 20.01
N PHE A 194 5.11 5.99 20.38
CA PHE A 194 6.52 6.30 20.49
C PHE A 194 6.85 6.48 21.97
N ASN A 195 7.96 5.89 22.41
CA ASN A 195 8.47 6.21 23.73
C ASN A 195 8.92 7.69 23.73
N PRO A 196 8.91 8.39 24.88
CA PRO A 196 9.34 9.79 24.95
C PRO A 196 10.75 10.04 24.42
N THR A 197 11.59 9.01 24.38
CA THR A 197 12.98 9.08 23.90
C THR A 197 13.17 8.53 22.48
N THR A 198 12.11 8.09 21.81
CA THR A 198 12.15 7.53 20.45
C THR A 198 12.49 8.63 19.46
N VAL A 199 11.74 9.74 19.44
CA VAL A 199 12.10 10.88 18.60
C VAL A 199 13.14 11.72 19.33
N LYS A 200 14.34 11.82 18.76
CA LYS A 200 15.51 12.49 19.36
C LYS A 200 15.49 13.98 19.11
N HIS A 201 15.28 14.36 17.85
CA HIS A 201 15.27 15.75 17.40
C HIS A 201 14.22 15.93 16.30
N THR A 202 13.67 17.13 16.25
CA THR A 202 12.74 17.55 15.19
C THR A 202 13.28 18.80 14.50
N TYR A 203 13.58 18.67 13.21
CA TYR A 203 14.04 19.74 12.35
C TYR A 203 12.99 20.10 11.30
N ASP A 204 12.82 21.39 11.01
CA ASP A 204 11.87 21.90 10.03
C ASP A 204 12.58 22.68 8.93
N PHE A 205 12.57 22.12 7.73
CA PHE A 205 13.18 22.68 6.52
C PHE A 205 12.15 23.33 5.59
N THR A 206 10.87 23.39 5.98
CA THR A 206 9.79 23.94 5.14
C THR A 206 9.94 25.44 4.83
N PHE A 207 10.79 26.15 5.58
CA PHE A 207 11.14 27.57 5.42
C PHE A 207 12.66 27.77 5.25
N TYR A 208 13.36 26.76 4.72
CA TYR A 208 14.82 26.82 4.62
C TYR A 208 15.29 27.92 3.66
N ARG A 209 14.50 28.24 2.62
CA ARG A 209 14.80 29.31 1.66
C ARG A 209 14.94 30.67 2.34
N GLU A 210 14.04 30.98 3.27
CA GLU A 210 14.05 32.23 4.03
C GLU A 210 15.28 32.36 4.92
N ILE A 211 15.81 31.24 5.42
CA ILE A 211 17.04 31.22 6.23
C ILE A 211 18.27 31.55 5.38
N VAL A 212 18.35 30.97 4.18
CA VAL A 212 19.54 31.06 3.30
C VAL A 212 19.41 32.11 2.20
N ASP A 213 18.35 32.90 2.21
CA ASP A 213 18.14 34.00 1.26
C ASP A 213 19.26 35.04 1.38
N LEU A 214 19.98 35.26 0.28
CA LEU A 214 21.07 36.25 0.19
C LEU A 214 20.54 37.68 0.38
N GLY A 215 19.26 37.92 0.09
CA GLY A 215 18.58 39.17 0.36
C GLY A 215 18.48 39.52 1.86
N ASN A 216 18.77 38.58 2.77
CA ASN A 216 18.80 38.86 4.20
C ASN A 216 19.89 39.87 4.62
N GLU A 217 20.75 40.38 3.73
CA GLU A 217 21.54 41.58 4.04
C GLU A 217 20.69 42.84 4.21
N ASP A 218 19.62 42.95 3.40
CA ASP A 218 18.65 44.02 3.43
C ASP A 218 17.69 43.87 4.63
N ASP A 219 17.43 44.98 5.30
CA ASP A 219 16.63 44.99 6.53
C ASP A 219 15.14 44.71 6.27
N ALA A 220 14.59 45.13 5.13
CA ALA A 220 13.20 44.90 4.77
C ALA A 220 12.96 43.42 4.38
N VAL A 221 13.82 42.86 3.53
CA VAL A 221 13.76 41.43 3.16
C VAL A 221 13.89 40.54 4.39
N ARG A 222 14.90 40.80 5.23
CA ARG A 222 15.12 40.02 6.45
C ARG A 222 13.96 40.11 7.43
N THR A 223 13.31 41.27 7.56
CA THR A 223 12.12 41.43 8.41
C THR A 223 10.95 40.57 7.92
N ALA A 224 10.73 40.52 6.60
CA ALA A 224 9.70 39.66 6.00
C ALA A 224 10.04 38.16 6.20
N ASN A 225 11.28 37.75 5.93
CA ASN A 225 11.73 36.37 6.12
C ASN A 225 11.62 35.94 7.59
N LEU A 226 12.00 36.79 8.55
CA LEU A 226 11.81 36.51 9.97
C LEU A 226 10.34 36.31 10.36
N ALA A 227 9.41 37.05 9.74
CA ALA A 227 7.98 36.88 9.99
C ALA A 227 7.51 35.49 9.52
N THR A 228 7.94 35.06 8.32
CA THR A 228 7.65 33.72 7.78
C THR A 228 8.23 32.61 8.67
N ILE A 229 9.52 32.72 9.04
CA ILE A 229 10.20 31.75 9.92
C ILE A 229 9.49 31.68 11.28
N LYS A 230 9.15 32.83 11.86
CA LYS A 230 8.44 32.90 13.15
C LYS A 230 7.08 32.22 13.06
N ALA A 231 6.32 32.42 11.99
CA ALA A 231 5.03 31.77 11.79
C ALA A 231 5.18 30.25 11.68
N ALA A 232 6.15 29.77 10.91
CA ALA A 232 6.41 28.34 10.75
C ALA A 232 6.89 27.65 12.04
N ARG A 233 7.61 28.38 12.89
CA ARG A 233 8.11 27.93 14.21
C ARG A 233 7.13 28.19 15.37
N GLY A 234 5.83 28.37 15.09
CA GLY A 234 4.82 28.53 16.14
C GLY A 234 4.99 29.80 16.98
N GLY A 235 5.49 30.87 16.38
CA GLY A 235 5.67 32.17 17.03
C GLY A 235 7.04 32.39 17.67
N ARG A 236 7.96 31.43 17.61
CA ARG A 236 9.27 31.49 18.28
C ARG A 236 10.42 31.66 17.29
N LEU A 237 11.41 32.47 17.65
CA LEU A 237 12.64 32.68 16.89
C LEU A 237 13.86 32.43 17.78
N PRO A 238 15.00 32.03 17.21
CA PRO A 238 16.26 31.95 17.95
C PRO A 238 16.68 33.30 18.52
N ASN A 239 17.44 33.28 19.62
CA ASN A 239 18.00 34.49 20.20
C ASN A 239 18.90 35.20 19.19
N GLY A 240 18.68 36.50 18.98
CA GLY A 240 19.42 37.28 17.99
C GLY A 240 19.16 36.88 16.54
N ALA A 241 18.01 36.27 16.22
CA ALA A 241 17.65 35.79 14.89
C ALA A 241 17.94 36.80 13.76
N ASN A 242 17.58 38.07 13.95
CA ASN A 242 17.85 39.13 12.99
C ASN A 242 19.35 39.27 12.64
N THR A 243 20.20 39.31 13.67
CA THR A 243 21.66 39.39 13.47
C THR A 243 22.21 38.10 12.85
N LYS A 244 21.66 36.94 13.21
CA LYS A 244 22.11 35.64 12.68
C LYS A 244 21.78 35.47 11.21
N LEU A 245 20.56 35.78 10.75
CA LEU A 245 20.22 35.74 9.32
C LEU A 245 21.11 36.68 8.49
N LYS A 246 21.38 37.89 9.00
CA LYS A 246 22.31 38.82 8.34
C LYS A 246 23.72 38.23 8.23
N LYS A 247 24.20 37.55 9.27
CA LYS A 247 25.51 36.87 9.24
C LYS A 247 25.55 35.70 8.26
N ILE A 248 24.47 34.92 8.16
CA ILE A 248 24.35 33.81 7.21
C ILE A 248 24.44 34.35 5.78
N ALA A 249 23.61 35.32 5.42
CA ALA A 249 23.63 35.93 4.09
C ALA A 249 24.96 36.59 3.76
N LYS A 250 25.51 37.38 4.70
CA LYS A 250 26.80 38.04 4.51
C LYS A 250 27.94 37.07 4.25
N ALA A 251 27.98 35.95 4.99
CA ALA A 251 28.99 34.92 4.76
C ALA A 251 28.92 34.39 3.31
N CYS A 252 27.71 34.08 2.82
CA CYS A 252 27.52 33.60 1.45
C CYS A 252 27.87 34.66 0.39
N VAL A 253 27.48 35.92 0.59
CA VAL A 253 27.80 37.03 -0.32
C VAL A 253 29.30 37.28 -0.38
N ASP A 254 30.00 37.17 0.75
CA ASP A 254 31.45 37.31 0.85
C ASP A 254 32.20 36.05 0.33
N GLY A 255 31.50 35.02 -0.16
CA GLY A 255 32.09 33.77 -0.68
C GLY A 255 32.63 32.82 0.39
N LEU A 256 32.24 33.01 1.65
CA LEU A 256 32.60 32.14 2.77
C LEU A 256 31.66 30.93 2.86
N PRO A 257 32.09 29.82 3.51
CA PRO A 257 31.23 28.67 3.74
C PRO A 257 29.93 29.04 4.47
N LEU A 258 28.85 28.36 4.12
CA LEU A 258 27.54 28.50 4.76
C LEU A 258 27.65 28.21 6.27
N ARG A 259 27.11 29.10 7.10
CA ARG A 259 27.16 29.02 8.58
C ARG A 259 26.17 28.00 9.14
N SER A 260 26.49 26.71 8.97
CA SER A 260 25.67 25.59 9.44
C SER A 260 25.38 25.63 10.94
N ASP A 261 26.33 26.13 11.73
CA ASP A 261 26.19 26.36 13.18
C ASP A 261 25.04 27.32 13.52
N LEU A 262 24.84 28.37 12.71
CA LEU A 262 23.75 29.31 12.90
C LEU A 262 22.43 28.78 12.35
N ILE A 263 22.49 27.97 11.28
CA ILE A 263 21.31 27.41 10.62
C ILE A 263 20.61 26.39 11.51
N GLU A 264 21.35 25.54 12.23
CA GLU A 264 20.77 24.53 13.13
C GLU A 264 19.78 25.16 14.12
N GLU A 265 20.12 26.33 14.68
CA GLU A 265 19.24 27.05 15.60
C GLU A 265 17.89 27.44 14.97
N PHE A 266 17.84 27.68 13.65
CA PHE A 266 16.62 28.03 12.94
C PHE A 266 15.79 26.82 12.51
N VAL A 267 16.41 25.68 12.25
CA VAL A 267 15.68 24.48 11.81
C VAL A 267 15.25 23.61 13.00
N ASP A 268 15.99 23.60 14.10
CA ASP A 268 15.66 22.81 15.29
C ASP A 268 14.43 23.36 16.03
N LEU A 269 13.37 22.56 16.15
CA LEU A 269 12.13 22.92 16.83
C LEU A 269 12.16 22.66 18.35
N GLY A 270 13.20 21.98 18.87
CA GLY A 270 13.31 21.60 20.28
C GLY A 270 12.28 20.57 20.74
N ASP A 271 12.01 20.54 22.05
CA ASP A 271 11.28 19.44 22.72
C ASP A 271 9.75 19.45 22.51
N ALA A 272 9.18 20.55 22.03
CA ALA A 272 7.73 20.70 21.83
C ALA A 272 7.41 21.22 20.43
N PRO A 273 7.75 20.44 19.38
CA PRO A 273 7.48 20.85 18.01
C PRO A 273 5.98 20.94 17.77
N ARG A 274 5.57 21.84 16.87
CA ARG A 274 4.17 21.91 16.41
C ARG A 274 3.73 20.57 15.82
N LEU A 275 2.42 20.31 15.78
CA LEU A 275 1.88 19.16 15.08
C LEU A 275 2.29 19.18 13.59
N PRO A 276 2.64 18.01 13.02
CA PRO A 276 2.85 17.86 11.58
C PRO A 276 1.62 18.29 10.77
N ARG A 277 1.84 18.71 9.52
CA ARG A 277 0.74 19.10 8.61
C ARG A 277 -0.01 17.89 8.00
N SER A 278 0.62 16.72 8.05
CA SER A 278 0.09 15.47 7.49
C SER A 278 0.51 14.32 8.39
N GLU A 279 -0.36 13.30 8.46
CA GLU A 279 -0.13 12.05 9.20
C GLU A 279 0.91 11.13 8.55
N HIS A 280 1.26 11.37 7.29
CA HIS A 280 2.11 10.50 6.48
C HIS A 280 3.45 10.18 7.17
N GLY A 281 4.18 11.20 7.64
CA GLY A 281 5.46 11.01 8.34
C GLY A 281 5.33 10.28 9.67
N THR A 282 4.23 10.47 10.39
CA THR A 282 3.93 9.75 11.65
C THR A 282 3.70 8.27 11.38
N HIS A 283 2.98 7.95 10.31
CA HIS A 283 2.72 6.58 9.87
C HIS A 283 4.00 5.87 9.42
N VAL A 284 4.81 6.54 8.60
CA VAL A 284 6.12 6.06 8.15
C VAL A 284 7.04 5.79 9.34
N ALA A 285 7.16 6.75 10.27
CA ALA A 285 7.95 6.60 11.49
C ALA A 285 7.48 5.44 12.36
N GLY A 286 6.16 5.22 12.44
CA GLY A 286 5.59 4.12 13.20
C GLY A 286 5.93 2.75 12.64
N ILE A 287 5.94 2.59 11.31
CA ILE A 287 6.40 1.35 10.67
C ILE A 287 7.85 1.04 11.05
N ILE A 288 8.71 2.06 11.20
CA ILE A 288 10.10 1.88 11.62
C ILE A 288 10.18 1.58 13.12
N GLY A 289 9.61 2.43 13.98
CA GLY A 289 9.99 2.52 15.39
C GLY A 289 8.87 2.46 16.42
N ALA A 290 7.61 2.23 16.04
CA ALA A 290 6.52 2.18 17.00
C ALA A 290 6.71 1.04 18.03
N CYS A 291 6.32 1.32 19.28
CA CYS A 291 6.26 0.39 20.39
C CYS A 291 4.88 0.54 21.05
N ARG A 292 4.00 -0.46 20.97
CA ARG A 292 2.63 -0.38 21.55
C ARG A 292 2.58 -0.85 23.03
N ALA A 293 3.68 -0.83 23.76
CA ALA A 293 3.63 -1.02 25.21
C ALA A 293 3.14 0.28 25.90
N GLY A 294 1.85 0.60 25.77
CA GLY A 294 1.21 1.77 26.40
C GLY A 294 0.25 1.37 27.54
N PRO A 295 0.16 2.11 28.65
CA PRO A 295 -0.53 1.72 29.89
C PRO A 295 -2.07 1.93 29.89
N ASN A 296 -2.73 2.15 28.75
CA ASN A 296 -4.16 2.48 28.69
C ASN A 296 -4.82 1.92 27.42
N THR A 297 -5.27 0.66 27.45
CA THR A 297 -6.36 0.22 26.56
C THR A 297 -7.31 -0.65 27.36
N ASP A 298 -8.32 -0.01 27.96
CA ASP A 298 -9.53 -0.66 28.51
C ASP A 298 -10.53 -1.03 27.40
N GLU A 299 -10.12 -1.03 26.12
CA GLU A 299 -10.96 -1.55 25.05
C GLU A 299 -10.95 -3.08 25.09
N PRO A 300 -12.12 -3.72 25.21
CA PRO A 300 -12.20 -5.17 25.20
C PRO A 300 -11.73 -5.69 23.83
N PRO A 301 -11.02 -6.83 23.80
CA PRO A 301 -10.55 -7.41 22.55
C PRO A 301 -11.74 -7.71 21.64
N ASP A 302 -11.62 -7.29 20.39
CA ASP A 302 -12.57 -7.59 19.32
C ASP A 302 -12.82 -9.12 19.25
N PRO A 303 -14.07 -9.59 19.41
CA PRO A 303 -14.40 -11.02 19.43
C PRO A 303 -14.18 -11.74 18.08
N ASP A 304 -13.90 -11.02 16.98
CA ASP A 304 -13.48 -11.60 15.70
C ASP A 304 -11.95 -11.71 15.56
N ALA A 305 -11.18 -11.31 16.59
CA ALA A 305 -9.75 -11.55 16.68
C ALA A 305 -9.50 -13.03 17.05
N ASP A 306 -8.95 -13.79 16.11
CA ASP A 306 -8.47 -15.16 16.25
C ASP A 306 -7.20 -15.27 17.12
N GLY A 307 -7.20 -14.61 18.29
CA GLY A 307 -6.24 -14.81 19.37
C GLY A 307 -4.79 -14.39 19.07
N THR A 308 -4.53 -13.63 18.01
CA THR A 308 -3.15 -13.23 17.64
C THR A 308 -2.99 -11.78 17.14
N GLY A 309 -4.04 -10.95 17.24
CA GLY A 309 -4.22 -9.79 16.38
C GLY A 309 -3.93 -8.39 16.95
N VAL A 310 -3.73 -8.21 18.26
CA VAL A 310 -3.66 -6.86 18.87
C VAL A 310 -2.38 -6.58 19.67
N ASP A 311 -1.56 -7.62 19.91
CA ASP A 311 -0.24 -7.52 20.58
C ASP A 311 0.92 -7.12 19.63
N ASN A 312 0.64 -6.88 18.34
CA ASN A 312 1.65 -6.79 17.26
C ASN A 312 1.74 -5.44 16.54
N ALA A 313 1.38 -4.31 17.16
CA ALA A 313 1.53 -2.99 16.52
C ALA A 313 2.95 -2.41 16.62
N ASN A 314 3.94 -3.23 16.97
CA ASN A 314 5.34 -2.84 17.00
C ASN A 314 5.86 -2.64 15.58
N GLY A 315 6.63 -1.56 15.37
CA GLY A 315 7.38 -1.33 14.14
C GLY A 315 8.48 -2.36 13.93
N MET A 316 9.26 -2.19 12.87
CA MET A 316 10.41 -3.03 12.54
C MET A 316 11.48 -3.06 13.65
N CYS A 317 11.75 -1.90 14.26
CA CYS A 317 12.80 -1.67 15.25
C CYS A 317 12.27 -0.84 16.45
N PRO A 318 11.44 -1.41 17.33
CA PRO A 318 10.94 -0.71 18.52
C PRO A 318 12.11 -0.29 19.41
N GLY A 319 12.22 1.00 19.73
CA GLY A 319 13.31 1.55 20.53
C GLY A 319 14.47 2.17 19.73
N ILE A 320 14.41 2.15 18.39
CA ILE A 320 15.30 2.92 17.53
C ILE A 320 15.18 4.43 17.81
N GLY A 321 16.28 5.18 17.68
CA GLY A 321 16.25 6.64 17.69
C GLY A 321 15.77 7.18 16.34
N LEU A 322 14.79 8.08 16.34
CA LEU A 322 14.27 8.73 15.14
C LEU A 322 14.60 10.22 15.13
N TYR A 323 15.05 10.72 13.99
CA TYR A 323 15.23 12.15 13.73
C TYR A 323 14.14 12.58 12.75
N ASP A 324 13.28 13.51 13.15
CA ASP A 324 12.20 14.04 12.31
C ASP A 324 12.73 15.19 11.44
N PHE A 325 12.69 15.03 10.13
CA PHE A 325 13.08 16.06 9.15
C PHE A 325 11.87 16.46 8.30
N ARG A 326 11.28 17.61 8.60
CA ARG A 326 10.06 18.10 7.93
C ARG A 326 10.40 18.86 6.67
N ILE A 327 9.98 18.33 5.52
CA ILE A 327 10.37 18.86 4.20
C ILE A 327 9.21 19.26 3.30
N LEU A 328 7.96 18.94 3.65
CA LEU A 328 6.80 19.29 2.82
C LEU A 328 6.47 20.78 2.94
N GLY A 329 7.02 21.56 2.01
CA GLY A 329 6.80 23.00 1.85
C GLY A 329 5.43 23.35 1.28
N ALA A 330 5.22 24.61 0.90
CA ALA A 330 3.97 25.06 0.29
C ALA A 330 3.80 24.59 -1.17
N SER A 331 4.90 24.26 -1.85
CA SER A 331 4.93 23.81 -3.23
C SER A 331 5.92 22.64 -3.44
N SER A 332 5.87 22.00 -4.62
CA SER A 332 6.81 20.94 -5.00
C SER A 332 8.25 21.44 -5.14
N SER A 333 8.45 22.66 -5.67
CA SER A 333 9.78 23.30 -5.79
C SER A 333 10.39 23.69 -4.45
N ASP A 334 9.55 23.99 -3.45
CA ASP A 334 10.04 24.22 -2.09
C ASP A 334 10.40 22.91 -1.40
N THR A 335 9.66 21.85 -1.73
CA THR A 335 9.89 20.51 -1.19
C THR A 335 11.21 19.92 -1.68
N GLU A 336 11.52 19.97 -2.98
CA GLU A 336 12.80 19.44 -3.49
C GLU A 336 14.01 20.16 -2.86
N PHE A 337 13.96 21.49 -2.76
CA PHE A 337 15.01 22.27 -2.13
C PHE A 337 15.18 21.93 -0.64
N ALA A 338 14.06 21.77 0.09
CA ALA A 338 14.08 21.37 1.49
C ALA A 338 14.66 19.96 1.69
N VAL A 339 14.37 19.01 0.79
CA VAL A 339 14.97 17.67 0.83
C VAL A 339 16.48 17.75 0.66
N ILE A 340 16.97 18.45 -0.37
CA ILE A 340 18.42 18.61 -0.60
C ILE A 340 19.10 19.23 0.63
N ALA A 341 18.52 20.30 1.18
CA ALA A 341 19.03 20.94 2.38
C ALA A 341 19.06 20.01 3.60
N ALA A 342 18.01 19.19 3.80
CA ALA A 342 17.96 18.22 4.88
C ALA A 342 19.04 17.14 4.74
N LEU A 343 19.27 16.61 3.53
CA LEU A 343 20.33 15.63 3.29
C LEU A 343 21.73 16.22 3.53
N GLN A 344 21.97 17.46 3.08
CA GLN A 344 23.21 18.19 3.36
C GLN A 344 23.41 18.41 4.86
N PHE A 345 22.35 18.78 5.57
CA PHE A 345 22.39 18.95 7.02
C PHE A 345 22.73 17.65 7.74
N ILE A 346 22.13 16.51 7.36
CA ILE A 346 22.43 15.19 7.94
C ILE A 346 23.91 14.86 7.75
N ARG A 347 24.47 15.07 6.55
CA ARG A 347 25.90 14.86 6.31
C ARG A 347 26.76 15.76 7.20
N ASN A 348 26.48 17.06 7.22
CA ASN A 348 27.23 18.01 8.04
C ASN A 348 27.18 17.67 9.54
N LYS A 349 26.03 17.20 10.03
CA LYS A 349 25.87 16.79 11.44
C LYS A 349 26.74 15.58 11.77
N ASN A 350 26.72 14.55 10.93
CA ASN A 350 27.59 13.38 11.09
C ASN A 350 29.08 13.75 11.02
N GLU A 351 29.45 14.64 10.08
CA GLU A 351 30.83 15.13 9.96
C GLU A 351 31.28 15.89 11.22
N GLN A 352 30.43 16.76 11.77
CA GLN A 352 30.73 17.51 13.00
C GLN A 352 30.81 16.62 14.24
N ALA A 353 29.98 15.58 14.33
CA ALA A 353 30.04 14.60 15.41
C ALA A 353 31.32 13.76 15.37
N GLY A 354 31.96 13.62 14.20
CA GLY A 354 33.13 12.76 13.99
C GLY A 354 32.80 11.26 13.92
N PHE A 355 31.51 10.90 13.92
CA PHE A 355 31.00 9.55 13.77
C PHE A 355 29.60 9.58 13.13
N LEU A 356 29.13 8.44 12.62
CA LEU A 356 27.77 8.31 12.07
C LEU A 356 26.72 8.30 13.18
N GLU A 357 26.32 9.50 13.61
CA GLU A 357 25.20 9.71 14.52
C GLU A 357 23.91 9.17 13.87
N ILE A 358 23.55 9.71 12.71
CA ILE A 358 22.44 9.25 11.86
C ILE A 358 22.99 8.23 10.86
N LYS A 359 22.55 6.98 10.99
CA LYS A 359 23.11 5.84 10.24
C LYS A 359 22.33 5.54 8.96
N GLY A 360 21.09 5.98 8.87
CA GLY A 360 20.30 5.89 7.66
C GLY A 360 19.16 6.89 7.58
N VAL A 361 18.60 7.01 6.39
CA VAL A 361 17.53 7.93 6.03
C VAL A 361 16.43 7.17 5.30
N ASN A 362 15.20 7.33 5.77
CA ASN A 362 14.00 6.94 5.04
C ASN A 362 13.40 8.15 4.31
N MET A 363 13.27 8.06 2.99
CA MET A 363 12.61 9.04 2.13
C MET A 363 11.37 8.42 1.48
N SER A 364 10.24 8.50 2.17
CA SER A 364 8.94 8.05 1.65
C SER A 364 8.28 9.14 0.78
N LEU A 365 9.06 9.71 -0.14
CA LEU A 365 8.66 10.82 -1.02
C LEU A 365 8.90 10.45 -2.48
N ALA A 366 8.13 11.08 -3.36
CA ALA A 366 8.21 10.87 -4.80
C ALA A 366 8.27 12.22 -5.51
N ILE A 367 9.43 12.55 -6.07
CA ILE A 367 9.61 13.74 -6.90
C ILE A 367 9.57 13.27 -8.36
N PRO A 368 8.59 13.71 -9.17
CA PRO A 368 8.57 13.38 -10.59
C PRO A 368 9.85 13.85 -11.28
N HIS A 369 10.50 12.95 -12.01
CA HIS A 369 11.73 13.26 -12.74
C HIS A 369 11.40 14.09 -14.00
N ASP A 370 11.91 15.33 -14.11
CA ASP A 370 11.85 16.10 -15.36
C ASP A 370 12.97 15.65 -16.31
N VAL A 371 12.59 14.73 -17.21
CA VAL A 371 13.47 14.14 -18.22
C VAL A 371 14.09 15.14 -19.20
N ARG A 372 13.55 16.37 -19.30
CA ARG A 372 14.09 17.39 -20.23
C ARG A 372 15.31 18.11 -19.66
N ASN A 373 15.44 18.12 -18.34
CA ASN A 373 16.44 18.93 -17.64
C ASN A 373 17.61 18.10 -17.12
N TYR A 374 17.35 16.84 -16.74
CA TYR A 374 18.37 15.97 -16.15
C TYR A 374 18.30 14.56 -16.71
N ALA A 375 19.48 13.94 -16.90
CA ALA A 375 19.56 12.50 -17.12
C ALA A 375 18.98 11.75 -15.90
N CYS A 376 18.46 10.54 -16.12
CA CYS A 376 17.85 9.74 -15.06
C CYS A 376 18.86 9.44 -13.94
N GLY A 377 18.50 9.71 -12.68
CA GLY A 377 19.42 9.63 -11.54
C GLY A 377 20.42 10.79 -11.43
N GLY A 378 20.41 11.75 -12.35
CA GLY A 378 21.28 12.93 -12.36
C GLY A 378 20.63 14.21 -11.83
N THR A 379 19.43 14.13 -11.25
CA THR A 379 18.78 15.29 -10.63
C THR A 379 19.50 15.71 -9.35
N PRO A 380 19.39 16.98 -8.92
CA PRO A 380 20.03 17.46 -7.70
C PRO A 380 19.71 16.62 -6.47
N VAL A 381 18.46 16.17 -6.32
CA VAL A 381 18.06 15.29 -5.21
C VAL A 381 18.69 13.90 -5.29
N CYS A 382 18.83 13.32 -6.49
CA CYS A 382 19.51 12.04 -6.67
C CYS A 382 21.01 12.16 -6.38
N VAL A 383 21.66 13.20 -6.92
CA VAL A 383 23.09 13.48 -6.68
C VAL A 383 23.37 13.70 -5.20
N GLU A 384 22.51 14.45 -4.51
CA GLU A 384 22.69 14.68 -3.07
C GLU A 384 22.42 13.41 -2.25
N SER A 385 21.49 12.55 -2.70
CA SER A 385 21.28 11.23 -2.11
C SER A 385 22.52 10.36 -2.26
N GLU A 386 23.15 10.32 -3.44
CA GLU A 386 24.42 9.60 -3.67
C GLU A 386 25.54 10.10 -2.76
N ARG A 387 25.68 11.42 -2.60
CA ARG A 387 26.67 12.02 -1.69
C ARG A 387 26.43 11.65 -0.23
N LEU A 388 25.17 11.49 0.18
CA LEU A 388 24.85 11.01 1.52
C LEU A 388 25.19 9.53 1.67
N VAL A 389 25.02 8.72 0.63
CA VAL A 389 25.50 7.33 0.62
C VAL A 389 27.02 7.26 0.67
N ASP A 390 27.73 8.18 -0.02
CA ASP A 390 29.20 8.28 0.02
C ASP A 390 29.74 8.56 1.44
N SER A 391 28.99 9.28 2.29
CA SER A 391 29.39 9.52 3.67
C SER A 391 29.14 8.31 4.59
N GLY A 392 28.63 7.20 4.05
CA GLY A 392 28.40 5.94 4.77
C GLY A 392 26.97 5.76 5.30
N VAL A 393 26.07 6.71 5.02
CA VAL A 393 24.67 6.65 5.46
C VAL A 393 23.85 5.79 4.49
N VAL A 394 23.01 4.89 5.01
CA VAL A 394 22.07 4.13 4.17
C VAL A 394 20.89 5.00 3.77
N VAL A 395 20.62 5.13 2.48
CA VAL A 395 19.46 5.87 1.98
C VAL A 395 18.43 4.89 1.39
N VAL A 396 17.22 4.92 1.92
CA VAL A 396 16.08 4.10 1.46
C VAL A 396 15.00 5.03 0.94
N ALA A 397 14.52 4.78 -0.27
CA ALA A 397 13.50 5.60 -0.92
C ALA A 397 12.32 4.77 -1.43
N ALA A 398 11.12 5.35 -1.37
CA ALA A 398 9.95 4.78 -2.03
C ALA A 398 10.12 4.83 -3.56
N ALA A 399 9.66 3.79 -4.27
CA ALA A 399 9.73 3.76 -5.73
C ALA A 399 8.82 4.78 -6.42
N GLY A 400 7.77 5.24 -5.73
CA GLY A 400 6.70 6.08 -6.28
C GLY A 400 5.41 5.29 -6.52
N ASN A 401 4.30 6.02 -6.66
CA ASN A 401 2.96 5.44 -6.83
C ASN A 401 2.40 5.71 -8.25
N PHE A 402 3.28 5.82 -9.24
CA PHE A 402 2.94 6.17 -10.63
C PHE A 402 2.91 4.95 -11.56
N GLY A 403 2.96 3.73 -11.01
CA GLY A 403 2.91 2.50 -11.80
C GLY A 403 1.56 2.27 -12.48
N TYR A 404 0.51 2.91 -11.98
CA TYR A 404 -0.81 2.97 -12.58
C TYR A 404 -1.19 4.42 -12.78
N GLN A 405 -1.66 4.77 -13.98
CA GLN A 405 -2.24 6.09 -14.24
C GLN A 405 -3.52 5.96 -15.05
N GLN A 406 -4.43 6.88 -14.77
CA GLN A 406 -5.63 7.10 -15.56
C GLN A 406 -5.41 8.31 -16.44
N THR A 407 -5.47 8.13 -17.76
CA THR A 407 -5.30 9.20 -18.74
C THR A 407 -6.63 9.42 -19.47
N THR A 408 -7.04 10.67 -19.64
CA THR A 408 -8.22 11.01 -20.44
C THR A 408 -7.81 11.36 -21.85
N VAL A 409 -8.30 10.61 -22.85
CA VAL A 409 -8.11 10.90 -24.27
C VAL A 409 -9.48 11.09 -24.91
N ASN A 410 -9.71 12.23 -25.57
CA ASN A 410 -10.98 12.59 -26.20
C ASN A 410 -12.21 12.46 -25.26
N GLY A 411 -12.05 12.80 -23.98
CA GLY A 411 -13.12 12.72 -22.97
C GLY A 411 -13.36 11.32 -22.40
N GLN A 412 -12.63 10.29 -22.84
CA GLN A 412 -12.72 8.93 -22.29
C GLN A 412 -11.52 8.62 -21.39
N ALA A 413 -11.79 8.02 -20.23
CA ALA A 413 -10.75 7.56 -19.32
C ALA A 413 -10.13 6.24 -19.77
N PHE A 414 -8.80 6.17 -19.77
CA PHE A 414 -8.00 4.99 -20.06
C PHE A 414 -7.12 4.67 -18.86
N ASN A 415 -7.25 3.44 -18.36
CA ASN A 415 -6.48 2.93 -17.23
C ASN A 415 -5.29 2.16 -17.77
N ASN A 416 -4.08 2.62 -17.46
CA ASN A 416 -2.85 2.05 -17.99
C ASN A 416 -1.82 1.79 -16.88
N TYR A 417 -1.04 0.74 -17.08
CA TYR A 417 0.20 0.55 -16.34
C TYR A 417 1.34 1.30 -17.03
N ILE A 418 2.18 1.97 -16.26
CA ILE A 418 3.30 2.76 -16.76
C ILE A 418 4.63 2.11 -16.37
N ALA A 419 5.42 1.78 -17.38
CA ALA A 419 6.84 1.43 -17.24
C ALA A 419 7.70 2.71 -17.13
N PHE A 420 8.92 2.60 -16.60
CA PHE A 420 9.81 3.75 -16.38
C PHE A 420 9.19 4.80 -15.44
N SER A 421 8.43 4.34 -14.44
CA SER A 421 7.67 5.18 -13.52
C SER A 421 8.35 5.40 -12.18
N ILE A 422 9.57 4.89 -11.99
CA ILE A 422 10.38 5.14 -10.79
C ILE A 422 10.63 6.65 -10.66
N THR A 423 10.32 7.19 -9.47
CA THR A 423 10.50 8.61 -9.17
C THR A 423 11.82 8.87 -8.46
N ASP A 424 12.21 10.14 -8.40
CA ASP A 424 13.35 10.55 -7.60
C ASP A 424 12.99 10.61 -6.11
N PRO A 425 13.93 10.27 -5.20
CA PRO A 425 15.33 9.87 -5.45
C PRO A 425 15.51 8.38 -5.78
N GLY A 426 14.45 7.62 -6.01
CA GLY A 426 14.49 6.19 -6.35
C GLY A 426 15.22 5.86 -7.65
N ASN A 427 15.43 6.85 -8.54
CA ASN A 427 16.29 6.70 -9.72
C ASN A 427 17.80 6.77 -9.39
N ALA A 428 18.22 7.19 -8.20
CA ALA A 428 19.63 7.14 -7.80
C ALA A 428 20.13 5.68 -7.74
N GLU A 429 21.40 5.46 -8.08
CA GLU A 429 22.00 4.15 -8.22
C GLU A 429 22.12 3.41 -6.88
N ARG A 430 22.74 4.05 -5.88
CA ARG A 430 23.09 3.40 -4.61
C ARG A 430 21.99 3.54 -3.56
N VAL A 431 21.03 4.43 -3.77
CA VAL A 431 19.78 4.46 -2.99
C VAL A 431 19.08 3.10 -3.09
N ILE A 432 18.53 2.61 -1.97
CA ILE A 432 17.71 1.39 -1.93
C ILE A 432 16.27 1.79 -2.25
N THR A 433 15.84 1.52 -3.48
CA THR A 433 14.51 1.89 -3.99
C THR A 433 13.53 0.75 -3.76
N VAL A 434 12.41 1.05 -3.10
CA VAL A 434 11.50 0.03 -2.58
C VAL A 434 10.13 0.12 -3.26
N GLY A 435 9.74 -0.95 -3.95
CA GLY A 435 8.38 -1.10 -4.47
C GLY A 435 7.42 -1.73 -3.45
N SER A 436 6.13 -1.73 -3.77
CA SER A 436 5.06 -2.17 -2.87
C SER A 436 4.47 -3.53 -3.23
N THR A 437 4.11 -4.28 -2.20
CA THR A 437 3.34 -5.54 -2.28
C THR A 437 2.25 -5.60 -1.22
N HIS A 438 1.37 -6.58 -1.35
CA HIS A 438 0.34 -6.87 -0.38
C HIS A 438 0.90 -7.29 0.99
N ARG A 439 0.34 -6.76 2.08
CA ARG A 439 0.93 -6.89 3.43
C ARG A 439 1.15 -8.29 3.97
N TYR A 440 0.23 -9.25 3.76
CA TYR A 440 0.31 -10.60 4.35
C TYR A 440 0.37 -11.76 3.32
N ALA A 441 0.10 -11.49 2.05
CA ALA A 441 -0.01 -12.52 1.01
C ALA A 441 0.64 -12.06 -0.31
N PRO A 442 1.92 -11.62 -0.26
CA PRO A 442 2.61 -11.05 -1.42
C PRO A 442 2.75 -12.04 -2.58
N PHE A 443 2.88 -13.35 -2.32
CA PHE A 443 2.93 -14.37 -3.38
C PHE A 443 1.61 -14.51 -4.14
N THR A 444 0.48 -14.31 -3.45
CA THR A 444 -0.88 -14.43 -4.01
C THR A 444 -1.29 -13.17 -4.76
N TYR A 445 -1.06 -12.01 -4.18
CA TYR A 445 -1.50 -10.72 -4.74
C TYR A 445 -0.46 -10.06 -5.65
N GLY A 446 0.83 -10.38 -5.46
CA GLY A 446 1.93 -9.84 -6.26
C GLY A 446 2.26 -8.39 -5.91
N ILE A 447 2.76 -7.69 -6.93
CA ILE A 447 3.17 -6.28 -6.85
C ILE A 447 1.93 -5.38 -6.88
N SER A 448 1.90 -4.40 -5.99
CA SER A 448 0.81 -3.43 -5.92
C SER A 448 0.63 -2.71 -7.25
N TYR A 449 -0.63 -2.52 -7.67
CA TYR A 449 -0.91 -1.95 -8.98
C TYR A 449 -0.32 -0.53 -9.12
N PHE A 450 -0.37 0.27 -8.05
CA PHE A 450 0.17 1.63 -7.99
C PHE A 450 1.70 1.68 -7.94
N SER A 451 2.38 0.62 -7.51
CA SER A 451 3.83 0.63 -7.32
C SER A 451 4.52 0.99 -8.64
N SER A 452 5.30 2.06 -8.62
CA SER A 452 6.15 2.43 -9.75
C SER A 452 7.07 1.27 -10.14
N ARG A 453 7.30 1.16 -11.45
CA ARG A 453 8.00 0.05 -12.10
C ARG A 453 9.15 0.59 -12.90
N GLY A 454 10.28 -0.11 -12.84
CA GLY A 454 11.40 0.18 -13.70
C GLY A 454 11.26 -0.45 -15.10
N PRO A 455 12.39 -0.61 -15.81
CA PRO A 455 13.70 -0.06 -15.41
C PRO A 455 13.63 1.47 -15.31
N THR A 456 14.64 2.11 -14.73
CA THR A 456 14.77 3.57 -14.76
C THR A 456 14.83 4.07 -16.22
N GLY A 457 14.65 5.37 -16.44
CA GLY A 457 14.67 5.96 -17.79
C GLY A 457 15.97 5.71 -18.59
N ASP A 458 17.07 5.40 -17.91
CA ASP A 458 18.38 5.02 -18.49
C ASP A 458 18.66 3.51 -18.48
N GLY A 459 17.67 2.68 -18.12
CA GLY A 459 17.74 1.22 -18.25
C GLY A 459 18.24 0.45 -17.03
N ARG A 460 18.52 1.11 -15.90
CA ARG A 460 18.94 0.43 -14.67
C ARG A 460 17.78 -0.30 -14.01
N LEU A 461 18.06 -1.45 -13.42
CA LEU A 461 17.04 -2.29 -12.83
C LEU A 461 16.61 -1.76 -11.46
N LYS A 462 15.44 -1.12 -11.44
CA LYS A 462 14.73 -0.64 -10.24
C LYS A 462 13.28 -1.15 -10.28
N PRO A 463 12.57 -1.25 -9.13
CA PRO A 463 13.06 -1.07 -7.77
C PRO A 463 14.14 -2.12 -7.41
N ASP A 464 14.88 -1.89 -6.33
CA ASP A 464 15.90 -2.83 -5.86
C ASP A 464 15.27 -4.08 -5.26
N LEU A 465 14.21 -3.90 -4.47
CA LEU A 465 13.37 -4.95 -3.89
C LEU A 465 11.99 -4.40 -3.56
N VAL A 466 11.11 -5.25 -3.04
CA VAL A 466 9.76 -4.86 -2.62
C VAL A 466 9.47 -5.22 -1.17
N ALA A 467 8.54 -4.50 -0.56
CA ALA A 467 8.10 -4.74 0.80
C ALA A 467 6.57 -4.50 0.93
N PRO A 468 5.95 -4.92 2.05
CA PRO A 468 4.56 -4.60 2.36
C PRO A 468 4.25 -3.11 2.26
N GLY A 469 3.34 -2.71 1.37
CA GLY A 469 2.88 -1.33 1.22
C GLY A 469 1.38 -1.17 1.01
N GLU A 470 0.61 -2.26 1.02
CA GLU A 470 -0.87 -2.20 0.95
C GLU A 470 -1.51 -2.34 2.33
N ARG A 471 -2.38 -1.40 2.67
CA ARG A 471 -3.16 -1.36 3.91
C ARG A 471 -2.27 -1.65 5.11
N ILE A 472 -1.23 -0.86 5.28
CA ILE A 472 -0.29 -1.00 6.40
C ILE A 472 -0.86 -0.25 7.59
N TYR A 473 -1.02 -0.94 8.71
CA TYR A 473 -1.55 -0.38 9.95
C TYR A 473 -0.41 0.26 10.74
N ALA A 474 -0.48 1.57 10.97
CA ALA A 474 0.51 2.28 11.76
C ALA A 474 -0.11 3.55 12.40
N PRO A 475 0.59 4.21 13.34
CA PRO A 475 0.16 5.44 13.99
C PRO A 475 -0.14 6.56 13.00
N VAL A 476 -1.18 7.34 13.26
CA VAL A 476 -1.49 8.57 12.52
C VAL A 476 -1.67 9.72 13.50
N LEU A 477 -2.16 10.88 13.04
CA LEU A 477 -2.43 11.99 13.95
C LEU A 477 -3.63 11.68 14.87
N GLY A 478 -3.76 12.46 15.95
CA GLY A 478 -4.88 12.30 16.91
C GLY A 478 -4.77 11.07 17.80
N ASP A 479 -3.55 10.59 18.07
CA ASP A 479 -3.28 9.42 18.94
C ASP A 479 -3.99 8.13 18.49
N SER A 480 -4.20 8.02 17.17
CA SER A 480 -4.94 6.93 16.54
C SER A 480 -4.06 6.15 15.56
N TRP A 481 -4.62 5.11 14.97
CA TRP A 481 -3.94 4.22 14.04
C TRP A 481 -4.81 3.99 12.82
N ASP A 482 -4.21 3.99 11.63
CA ASP A 482 -4.96 3.80 10.39
C ASP A 482 -4.17 2.98 9.36
N PHE A 483 -4.89 2.50 8.35
CA PHE A 483 -4.36 1.77 7.22
C PHE A 483 -4.05 2.73 6.07
N LEU A 484 -2.76 2.86 5.72
CA LEU A 484 -2.34 3.58 4.52
C LEU A 484 -1.78 2.64 3.45
N ASP A 485 -1.93 3.06 2.19
CA ASP A 485 -1.43 2.38 1.00
C ASP A 485 -0.37 3.24 0.31
N GLY A 486 0.74 2.61 -0.09
CA GLY A 486 1.77 3.28 -0.88
C GLY A 486 3.15 2.63 -0.79
N THR A 487 3.99 2.91 -1.77
CA THR A 487 5.44 2.61 -1.67
C THR A 487 6.10 3.34 -0.50
N SER A 488 5.50 4.46 -0.07
CA SER A 488 5.81 5.17 1.18
C SER A 488 5.72 4.30 2.43
N MET A 489 4.83 3.31 2.46
CA MET A 489 4.71 2.38 3.59
C MET A 489 5.62 1.15 3.40
N ALA A 490 6.05 0.86 2.17
CA ALA A 490 7.00 -0.22 1.89
C ALA A 490 8.45 0.17 2.27
N ALA A 491 8.90 1.38 1.91
CA ALA A 491 10.23 1.89 2.24
C ALA A 491 10.63 1.76 3.72
N PRO A 492 9.79 2.13 4.72
CA PRO A 492 10.16 2.02 6.13
C PRO A 492 10.35 0.58 6.62
N HIS A 493 9.77 -0.43 5.96
CA HIS A 493 10.09 -1.82 6.26
C HIS A 493 11.55 -2.14 5.92
N VAL A 494 12.06 -1.63 4.80
CA VAL A 494 13.45 -1.83 4.37
C VAL A 494 14.42 -0.99 5.21
N SER A 495 14.03 0.24 5.57
CA SER A 495 14.76 1.07 6.54
C SER A 495 14.95 0.34 7.87
N GLY A 496 13.88 -0.24 8.41
CA GLY A 496 13.97 -1.07 9.61
C GLY A 496 14.87 -2.30 9.44
N ALA A 497 14.81 -2.98 8.30
CA ALA A 497 15.69 -4.13 8.03
C ALA A 497 17.18 -3.74 7.97
N ALA A 498 17.50 -2.59 7.37
CA ALA A 498 18.86 -2.05 7.36
C ALA A 498 19.34 -1.70 8.78
N ALA A 499 18.47 -1.07 9.60
CA ALA A 499 18.76 -0.80 11.01
C ALA A 499 18.98 -2.09 11.82
N LEU A 500 18.17 -3.12 11.59
CA LEU A 500 18.34 -4.46 12.17
C LEU A 500 19.69 -5.10 11.84
N LEU A 501 20.11 -5.02 10.58
CA LEU A 501 21.42 -5.50 10.15
C LEU A 501 22.55 -4.77 10.89
N MET A 502 22.49 -3.44 10.98
CA MET A 502 23.51 -2.64 11.68
C MET A 502 23.53 -2.88 13.18
N ALA A 503 22.36 -3.06 13.80
CA ALA A 503 22.25 -3.35 15.22
C ALA A 503 22.85 -4.72 15.57
N ARG A 504 22.63 -5.73 14.72
CA ARG A 504 23.20 -7.07 14.91
C ARG A 504 24.68 -7.15 14.53
N TYR A 505 25.06 -6.46 13.46
CA TYR A 505 26.39 -6.47 12.85
C TYR A 505 26.92 -5.03 12.74
N PRO A 506 27.44 -4.43 13.84
CA PRO A 506 27.92 -3.05 13.85
C PRO A 506 29.01 -2.77 12.82
N GLU A 507 29.76 -3.79 12.35
CA GLU A 507 30.74 -3.67 11.28
C GLU A 507 30.14 -3.31 9.90
N LEU A 508 28.80 -3.34 9.77
CA LEU A 508 28.07 -2.86 8.59
C LEU A 508 27.76 -1.36 8.64
N ILE A 509 27.88 -0.71 9.81
CA ILE A 509 27.72 0.75 9.93
C ILE A 509 28.77 1.43 9.03
N GLY A 510 28.33 2.39 8.21
CA GLY A 510 29.19 3.04 7.22
C GLY A 510 29.42 2.25 5.93
N LYS A 511 28.75 1.10 5.74
CA LYS A 511 28.89 0.25 4.53
C LYS A 511 27.56 0.10 3.78
N PRO A 512 26.98 1.19 3.26
CA PRO A 512 25.64 1.16 2.67
C PRO A 512 25.53 0.23 1.47
N ASP A 513 26.56 0.15 0.62
CA ASP A 513 26.56 -0.78 -0.53
C ASP A 513 26.51 -2.25 -0.10
N LYS A 514 27.20 -2.60 1.00
CA LYS A 514 27.18 -3.96 1.54
C LYS A 514 25.80 -4.28 2.10
N ILE A 515 25.16 -3.33 2.79
CA ILE A 515 23.80 -3.49 3.31
C ILE A 515 22.79 -3.65 2.18
N LYS A 516 22.84 -2.78 1.16
CA LYS A 516 22.01 -2.88 -0.05
C LYS A 516 22.16 -4.25 -0.69
N ARG A 517 23.40 -4.71 -0.89
CA ARG A 517 23.69 -6.03 -1.47
C ARG A 517 23.08 -7.16 -0.64
N ILE A 518 23.29 -7.18 0.67
CA ILE A 518 22.73 -8.21 1.57
C ILE A 518 21.21 -8.27 1.46
N LEU A 519 20.53 -7.13 1.56
CA LEU A 519 19.06 -7.04 1.50
C LEU A 519 18.51 -7.50 0.15
N CYS A 520 19.19 -7.16 -0.94
CA CYS A 520 18.82 -7.58 -2.29
C CYS A 520 19.08 -9.07 -2.52
N GLU A 521 20.26 -9.59 -2.18
CA GLU A 521 20.62 -10.99 -2.41
C GLU A 521 19.84 -11.97 -1.50
N SER A 522 19.40 -11.51 -0.34
CA SER A 522 18.59 -12.32 0.58
C SER A 522 17.08 -12.25 0.32
N ALA A 523 16.63 -11.36 -0.57
CA ALA A 523 15.22 -11.20 -0.91
C ALA A 523 14.62 -12.49 -1.49
N THR A 524 13.33 -12.71 -1.25
CA THR A 524 12.62 -13.89 -1.75
C THR A 524 11.89 -13.55 -3.05
N ASP A 525 12.25 -14.24 -4.14
CA ASP A 525 11.62 -14.07 -5.44
C ASP A 525 10.10 -14.37 -5.39
N LEU A 526 9.28 -13.44 -5.89
CA LEU A 526 7.83 -13.58 -6.03
C LEU A 526 7.41 -14.18 -7.38
N GLY A 527 8.36 -14.51 -8.26
CA GLY A 527 8.12 -15.03 -9.61
C GLY A 527 7.54 -13.98 -10.56
N ARG A 528 7.90 -12.70 -10.39
CA ARG A 528 7.41 -11.55 -11.18
C ARG A 528 8.52 -10.96 -12.04
N GLU A 529 8.15 -10.06 -12.95
CA GLU A 529 9.13 -9.39 -13.80
C GLU A 529 10.14 -8.59 -12.96
N ARG A 530 11.43 -8.66 -13.31
CA ARG A 530 12.53 -8.09 -12.50
C ARG A 530 12.35 -6.59 -12.27
N SER A 531 11.90 -5.87 -13.29
CA SER A 531 11.64 -4.43 -13.21
C SER A 531 10.44 -4.05 -12.33
N PHE A 532 9.66 -5.03 -11.85
CA PHE A 532 8.49 -4.78 -10.99
C PHE A 532 8.77 -5.16 -9.54
N GLN A 533 9.48 -6.27 -9.33
CA GLN A 533 9.74 -6.80 -7.98
C GLN A 533 11.18 -6.56 -7.47
N GLY A 534 12.08 -6.08 -8.32
CA GLY A 534 13.51 -6.06 -8.01
C GLY A 534 14.03 -7.46 -7.74
N HIS A 535 14.79 -7.63 -6.65
CA HIS A 535 15.27 -8.93 -6.21
C HIS A 535 14.20 -9.81 -5.54
N GLY A 536 12.97 -9.29 -5.36
CA GLY A 536 11.89 -9.98 -4.68
C GLY A 536 11.48 -9.27 -3.39
N ILE A 537 10.68 -9.95 -2.56
CA ILE A 537 10.24 -9.39 -1.29
C ILE A 537 11.34 -9.47 -0.23
N LEU A 538 11.48 -8.40 0.56
CA LEU A 538 12.32 -8.33 1.74
C LEU A 538 12.15 -9.57 2.64
N ASP A 539 13.27 -10.18 3.02
CA ASP A 539 13.34 -11.25 4.00
C ASP A 539 14.44 -10.93 5.03
N VAL A 540 14.01 -10.40 6.18
CA VAL A 540 14.92 -9.95 7.24
C VAL A 540 15.65 -11.12 7.89
N LEU A 541 14.97 -12.26 8.06
CA LEU A 541 15.57 -13.43 8.68
C LEU A 541 16.71 -13.98 7.81
N ARG A 542 16.47 -14.11 6.49
CA ARG A 542 17.52 -14.51 5.55
C ARG A 542 18.65 -13.48 5.48
N ALA A 543 18.33 -12.18 5.53
CA ALA A 543 19.35 -11.12 5.51
C ALA A 543 20.31 -11.21 6.71
N LEU A 544 19.79 -11.52 7.90
CA LEU A 544 20.63 -11.65 9.09
C LEU A 544 21.45 -12.96 9.12
N GLN A 545 21.04 -13.97 8.37
CA GLN A 545 21.73 -15.26 8.24
C GLN A 545 22.78 -15.29 7.11
N SER A 546 22.80 -14.28 6.23
CA SER A 546 23.71 -14.23 5.07
C SER A 546 25.04 -13.53 5.35
N GLN A 547 25.33 -13.20 6.62
CA GLN A 547 26.66 -12.77 7.07
C GLN A 547 27.50 -13.92 7.58
#